data_AF-I0RA68-F1
#
_entry.id   AF-I0RA68-F1
#
_cell.length_a   1.000
_cell.length_b   1.000
_cell.length_c   1.000
_cell.angle_alpha   90.00
_cell.angle_beta   90.00
_cell.angle_gamma   90.00
#
_symmetry.space_group_name_H-M   'P 1'
#
loop_
_entity.id
_entity.type
_entity.pdbx_description
1 polymer ?
#
loop_
_entity_poly.entity_id
_entity_poly.type
_entity_poly.pdbx_seq_one_letter_code
_entity_poly.pdbx_strand_id
1 'polypeptide(L)' 'MISVGDYEFQFCDKLEYIYIPESVKEIGEMSFVGCDRLKEVVMTKEVADKFWYISNEKVRYID' A
#
# COMPACT_ATOMS: atom_id res chain seq x y z
N MET A 1 17.62 2.12 -1.64
CA MET A 1 16.45 1.82 -0.80
C MET A 1 15.31 2.66 -1.32
N ILE A 2 14.14 2.08 -1.54
CA ILE A 2 12.93 2.81 -1.95
C ILE A 2 11.95 2.72 -0.80
N SER A 3 11.54 3.88 -0.28
CA SER A 3 10.50 4.03 0.72
C SER A 3 9.37 4.84 0.13
N VAL A 4 8.14 4.49 0.50
CA VAL A 4 6.98 5.38 0.40
C VAL A 4 6.89 6.07 1.75
N GLY A 5 6.88 7.41 1.76
CA GLY A 5 6.82 8.18 2.99
C GLY A 5 5.45 8.15 3.65
N ASP A 6 5.36 8.75 4.83
CA ASP A 6 4.09 8.89 5.54
C ASP A 6 3.14 9.77 4.73
N TYR A 7 1.87 9.37 4.64
CA TYR A 7 0.81 10.12 3.95
C TYR A 7 1.00 10.32 2.43
N GLU A 8 1.93 9.62 1.76
CA GLU A 8 2.31 9.90 0.36
C GLU A 8 1.14 9.84 -0.65
N PHE A 9 0.17 8.95 -0.42
CA PHE A 9 -1.04 8.82 -1.23
C PHE A 9 -2.30 9.23 -0.47
N GLN A 10 -2.19 10.00 0.62
CA GLN A 10 -3.34 10.41 1.41
C GLN A 10 -4.34 11.20 0.54
N PHE A 11 -5.64 10.90 0.69
CA PHE A 11 -6.74 11.54 -0.06
C PHE A 11 -6.60 11.44 -1.59
N CYS A 12 -5.92 10.41 -2.10
CA CYS A 12 -5.91 10.10 -3.52
C CYS A 12 -7.25 9.46 -3.95
N ASP A 13 -8.32 10.27 -3.99
CA ASP A 13 -9.70 9.81 -4.24
C ASP A 13 -9.91 9.14 -5.61
N LYS A 14 -8.97 9.29 -6.54
CA LYS A 14 -8.99 8.65 -7.86
C LYS A 14 -8.14 7.38 -7.93
N LEU A 15 -7.36 7.08 -6.91
CA LEU A 15 -6.51 5.89 -6.89
C LEU A 15 -7.39 4.66 -6.66
N GLU A 16 -7.56 3.86 -7.70
CA GLU A 16 -8.37 2.63 -7.62
C GLU A 16 -7.51 1.37 -7.43
N TYR A 17 -6.28 1.38 -7.95
CA TYR A 17 -5.37 0.24 -7.98
C TYR A 17 -3.93 0.71 -7.76
N ILE A 18 -3.15 -0.02 -6.97
CA ILE A 18 -1.72 0.22 -6.82
C ILE A 18 -0.94 -1.10 -6.75
N TYR A 19 0.23 -1.11 -7.38
CA TYR A 19 1.20 -2.20 -7.32
C TYR A 19 2.42 -1.76 -6.52
N ILE A 20 2.78 -2.53 -5.49
CA ILE A 20 3.96 -2.29 -4.64
C ILE A 20 4.98 -3.41 -4.91
N PRO A 21 6.09 -3.10 -5.62
CA PRO A 21 7.13 -4.09 -5.92
C PRO A 21 7.97 -4.43 -4.68
N GLU A 22 8.65 -5.58 -4.71
CA GLU A 22 9.59 -6.04 -3.67
C GLU A 22 10.76 -5.08 -3.39
N SER A 23 11.04 -4.17 -4.32
CA SER A 23 12.06 -3.14 -4.16
C SER A 23 11.66 -2.08 -3.11
N VAL A 24 10.37 -1.93 -2.81
CA VAL A 24 9.87 -1.07 -1.74
C VAL A 24 10.13 -1.78 -0.40
N LYS A 25 10.92 -1.13 0.45
CA LYS A 25 11.34 -1.69 1.74
C LYS A 25 10.58 -1.10 2.92
N GLU A 26 9.98 0.07 2.73
CA GLU A 26 9.18 0.77 3.73
C GLU A 26 7.98 1.42 3.04
N ILE A 27 6.82 1.29 3.67
CA ILE A 27 5.64 2.12 3.43
C ILE A 27 5.48 2.95 4.70
N GLY A 28 5.06 4.20 4.55
CA GLY A 28 4.80 5.10 5.66
C GLY A 28 3.42 4.87 6.27
N GLU A 29 3.26 5.26 7.52
CA GLU A 29 1.97 5.21 8.18
C GLU A 29 0.95 6.06 7.42
N MET A 30 -0.30 5.61 7.42
CA MET A 30 -1.43 6.33 6.81
C MET A 30 -1.26 6.66 5.31
N SER A 31 -0.31 6.03 4.59
CA SER A 31 -0.03 6.30 3.17
C SER A 31 -1.27 6.25 2.27
N PHE A 32 -2.29 5.46 2.62
CA PHE A 32 -3.52 5.28 1.84
C PHE A 32 -4.79 5.80 2.55
N VAL A 33 -4.65 6.58 3.62
CA VAL A 33 -5.81 7.14 4.33
C VAL A 33 -6.62 8.06 3.40
N GLY A 34 -7.95 7.92 3.43
CA GLY A 34 -8.84 8.70 2.58
C GLY A 34 -8.79 8.31 1.09
N CYS A 35 -8.10 7.23 0.70
CA CYS A 35 -8.23 6.67 -0.65
C CYS A 35 -9.53 5.87 -0.79
N ASP A 36 -10.67 6.57 -0.77
CA ASP A 36 -11.99 5.92 -0.67
C ASP A 36 -12.31 5.01 -1.86
N ARG A 37 -11.75 5.31 -3.04
CA ARG A 37 -11.90 4.50 -4.26
C ARG A 37 -10.86 3.40 -4.43
N LEU A 38 -9.87 3.29 -3.53
CA LEU A 38 -8.87 2.23 -3.62
C LEU A 38 -9.56 0.89 -3.43
N LYS A 39 -9.52 0.06 -4.46
CA LYS A 39 -10.14 -1.27 -4.50
C LYS A 39 -9.12 -2.35 -4.21
N GLU A 40 -7.89 -2.17 -4.68
CA GLU A 40 -6.88 -3.22 -4.65
C GLU A 40 -5.47 -2.66 -4.46
N VAL A 41 -4.75 -3.27 -3.52
CA VAL A 41 -3.30 -3.11 -3.34
C VAL A 41 -2.65 -4.45 -3.64
N VAL A 42 -1.79 -4.48 -4.65
CA VAL A 42 -1.07 -5.69 -5.06
C VAL A 42 0.35 -5.62 -4.52
N MET A 43 0.76 -6.60 -3.72
CA MET A 43 2.11 -6.68 -3.16
C MET A 43 2.52 -8.11 -2.84
N THR A 44 3.80 -8.35 -2.55
CA THR A 44 4.24 -9.69 -2.12
C THR A 44 3.96 -9.91 -0.64
N LYS A 45 3.89 -11.18 -0.22
CA LYS A 45 3.72 -11.52 1.20
C LYS A 45 4.87 -10.98 2.06
N GLU A 46 6.11 -10.98 1.54
CA GLU A 46 7.26 -10.41 2.24
C GLU A 46 7.09 -8.91 2.50
N VAL A 47 6.50 -8.17 1.56
CA VAL A 47 6.17 -6.75 1.72
C VAL A 47 5.04 -6.60 2.75
N ALA A 48 3.96 -7.38 2.65
CA ALA A 48 2.82 -7.30 3.57
C ALA A 48 3.15 -7.63 5.02
N ASP A 49 3.98 -8.65 5.27
CA ASP A 49 4.39 -9.06 6.62
C ASP A 49 5.15 -7.94 7.36
N LYS A 50 5.69 -6.94 6.65
CA LYS A 50 6.38 -5.78 7.22
C LYS A 50 5.42 -4.64 7.60
N PHE A 51 4.21 -4.61 7.04
CA PHE A 51 3.30 -3.45 7.11
C PHE A 51 1.93 -3.83 7.67
N TRP A 52 1.90 -4.23 8.94
CA TRP A 52 0.71 -4.69 9.67
C TRP A 52 -0.45 -3.69 9.74
N TYR A 53 -0.21 -2.40 9.49
CA TYR A 53 -1.19 -1.32 9.62
C TYR A 53 -1.95 -0.99 8.31
N ILE A 54 -1.59 -1.62 7.18
CA ILE A 54 -2.37 -1.49 5.94
C ILE A 54 -3.61 -2.38 6.09
N SER A 55 -4.83 -1.81 6.02
CA SER A 55 -6.08 -2.57 6.16
C SER A 55 -6.13 -3.73 5.15
N ASN A 56 -6.15 -4.95 5.68
CA ASN A 56 -6.00 -6.20 4.92
C ASN A 56 -7.14 -6.48 3.94
N GLU A 57 -8.26 -5.77 4.04
CA GLU A 57 -9.48 -6.07 3.26
C GLU A 57 -9.35 -5.76 1.75
N LYS A 58 -8.33 -4.97 1.35
CA LYS A 58 -8.07 -4.57 -0.03
C LYS A 58 -6.76 -5.13 -0.61
N VAL A 59 -6.06 -6.00 0.12
CA VAL A 59 -4.74 -6.52 -0.28
C VAL A 59 -4.88 -7.82 -1.07
N ARG A 60 -4.26 -7.88 -2.25
CA ARG A 60 -4.03 -9.12 -2.99
C ARG A 60 -2.54 -9.44 -3.02
N TYR A 61 -2.20 -10.67 -2.66
CA TYR A 61 -0.81 -11.16 -2.73
C TYR A 61 -0.46 -11.62 -4.15
N ILE A 62 0.77 -11.32 -4.55
CA ILE A 62 1.39 -11.90 -5.75
C ILE A 62 2.04 -13.22 -5.31
N ASP A 63 1.75 -14.30 -6.04
CA ASP A 63 2.36 -15.63 -5.86
C ASP A 63 3.85 -15.65 -6.27
#